data_AF-A0A5J4UFN3-F1
#
_entry.id   AF-A0A5J4UFN3-F1
#
_cell.length_a   1.000
_cell.length_b   1.000
_cell.length_c   1.000
_cell.angle_alpha   90.00
_cell.angle_beta   90.00
_cell.angle_gamma   90.00
#
_symmetry.space_group_name_H-M   'P 1'
#
loop_
_entity.id
_entity.type
_entity.pdbx_description
1 polymer ?
#
loop_
_entity_poly.entity_id
_entity_poly.type
_entity_poly.pdbx_seq_one_letter_code
_entity_poly.pdbx_strand_id
1 'polypeptide(L)'
;LEPIHVNIQQLNSIAEEDKKNNLGELLFGQIQKIDEPNAGKITAMLLELDIQDLVKQLEDPHELFSKVQQAQRVLVEAAANETAEGEQHE
;
A
#
# COMPACT_ATOMS: atom_id res chain seq x y z
N LEU A 1 15.24 4.41 0.38
CA LEU A 1 14.56 3.13 0.08
C LEU A 1 15.32 2.47 -1.05
N GLU A 2 15.46 1.14 -1.01
CA GLU A 2 16.11 0.37 -2.07
C GLU A 2 15.05 -0.25 -2.99
N PRO A 3 15.28 -0.32 -4.31
CA PRO A 3 14.39 -1.01 -5.23
C PRO A 3 14.37 -2.51 -4.93
N ILE A 4 13.18 -3.10 -4.94
CA ILE A 4 12.98 -4.53 -4.73
C ILE A 4 12.65 -5.14 -6.08
N HIS A 5 13.53 -6.01 -6.58
CA HIS A 5 13.26 -6.73 -7.80
C HIS A 5 12.31 -7.89 -7.53
N VAL A 6 11.13 -7.85 -8.13
CA VAL A 6 10.09 -8.84 -7.93
C VAL A 6 10.20 -9.94 -8.97
N ASN A 7 10.29 -11.19 -8.54
CA ASN A 7 10.34 -12.33 -9.46
C ASN A 7 8.94 -12.66 -10.00
N ILE A 8 8.62 -12.14 -11.19
CA ILE A 8 7.34 -12.35 -11.86
C ILE A 8 7.10 -13.82 -12.24
N GLN A 9 8.15 -14.61 -12.49
CA GLN A 9 7.98 -16.03 -12.81
C GLN A 9 7.48 -16.81 -11.60
N GLN A 10 8.00 -16.48 -10.40
CA GLN A 10 7.52 -17.06 -9.15
C GLN A 10 6.10 -16.60 -8.84
N LEU A 11 5.78 -15.31 -9.03
CA LEU A 11 4.41 -14.80 -8.86
C LEU A 11 3.42 -15.45 -9.81
N ASN A 12 3.79 -15.72 -11.06
CA ASN A 12 2.89 -16.38 -12.02
C ASN A 12 2.60 -17.85 -11.67
N SER A 13 3.38 -18.45 -10.77
CA SER A 13 3.22 -19.84 -10.34
C SER A 13 2.30 -20.02 -9.14
N ILE A 14 1.77 -18.93 -8.56
CA ILE A 14 0.90 -18.95 -7.38
C ILE A 14 -0.48 -18.30 -7.67
N ALA A 15 -1.45 -18.51 -6.78
CA ALA A 15 -2.79 -17.93 -6.91
C ALA A 15 -2.75 -16.40 -6.75
N GLU A 16 -3.72 -15.69 -7.32
CA GLU A 16 -3.74 -14.22 -7.31
C GLU A 16 -3.79 -13.62 -5.90
N GLU A 17 -4.57 -14.23 -5.00
CA GLU A 17 -4.63 -13.86 -3.59
C GLU A 17 -3.25 -13.97 -2.93
N ASP A 18 -2.53 -15.08 -3.17
CA ASP A 18 -1.18 -15.28 -2.66
C ASP A 18 -0.20 -14.25 -3.24
N LYS A 19 -0.36 -13.82 -4.51
CA LYS A 19 0.48 -12.76 -5.09
C LYS A 19 0.28 -11.45 -4.35
N LYS A 20 -0.97 -11.04 -4.10
CA LYS A 20 -1.28 -9.81 -3.35
C LYS A 20 -0.73 -9.89 -1.93
N ASN A 21 -0.86 -11.04 -1.26
CA ASN A 21 -0.31 -11.24 0.09
C ASN A 21 1.21 -11.07 0.11
N ASN A 22 1.94 -11.74 -0.80
CA ASN A 22 3.40 -11.63 -0.89
C ASN A 22 3.86 -10.19 -1.20
N LEU A 23 3.20 -9.52 -2.14
CA LEU A 23 3.50 -8.13 -2.49
C LEU A 23 3.18 -7.18 -1.32
N GLY A 24 2.10 -7.46 -0.59
CA GLY A 24 1.69 -6.71 0.58
C GLY A 24 2.74 -6.73 1.69
N GLU A 25 3.33 -7.89 1.97
CA GLU A 25 4.42 -7.98 2.96
C GLU A 25 5.65 -7.17 2.55
N LEU A 26 6.04 -7.22 1.27
CA LEU A 26 7.15 -6.44 0.73
C LEU A 26 6.87 -4.92 0.80
N LEU A 27 5.66 -4.52 0.41
CA LEU A 27 5.21 -3.13 0.46
C LEU A 27 5.19 -2.62 1.89
N PHE A 28 4.61 -3.40 2.82
CA PHE A 28 4.55 -3.06 4.24
C PHE A 28 5.93 -2.76 4.80
N GLY A 29 6.92 -3.63 4.54
CA GLY A 29 8.29 -3.41 5.01
C GLY A 29 8.95 -2.14 4.44
N GLN A 30 8.59 -1.73 3.23
CA GLN A 30 9.09 -0.48 2.64
C GLN A 30 8.35 0.74 3.16
N ILE A 31 7.02 0.66 3.29
CA ILE A 31 6.17 1.74 3.80
C ILE A 31 6.48 2.00 5.27
N GLN A 32 6.75 0.96 6.07
CA GLN A 32 7.13 1.10 7.48
C GLN A 32 8.37 1.98 7.67
N LYS A 33 9.32 1.95 6.72
CA LYS A 33 10.51 2.82 6.74
C LYS A 33 10.18 4.30 6.43
N ILE A 34 9.02 4.58 5.84
CA ILE A 34 8.56 5.92 5.46
C ILE A 34 7.59 6.45 6.53
N ASP A 35 6.61 5.64 6.91
CA ASP A 35 5.51 5.95 7.82
C ASP A 35 5.08 4.67 8.56
N GLU A 36 5.82 4.34 9.61
CA GLU A 36 5.53 3.21 10.50
C GLU A 36 4.09 3.20 11.06
N PRO A 37 3.55 4.31 11.62
CA PRO A 37 2.22 4.26 12.26
C PRO A 37 1.09 4.00 11.26
N ASN A 38 1.21 4.46 10.01
CA ASN A 38 0.19 4.25 8.99
C ASN A 38 0.49 3.10 8.02
N ALA A 39 1.61 2.39 8.19
CA ALA A 39 2.08 1.39 7.24
C ALA A 39 1.02 0.34 6.89
N GLY A 40 0.29 -0.17 7.89
CA GLY A 40 -0.78 -1.15 7.66
C GLY A 40 -1.92 -0.60 6.82
N LYS A 41 -2.43 0.60 7.14
CA LYS A 41 -3.53 1.24 6.41
C LYS A 41 -3.11 1.59 4.98
N ILE A 42 -1.94 2.18 4.82
CA ILE A 42 -1.40 2.56 3.50
C ILE A 42 -1.18 1.30 2.66
N THR A 43 -0.60 0.23 3.22
CA THR A 43 -0.42 -1.04 2.50
C THR A 43 -1.76 -1.59 2.02
N ALA A 44 -2.78 -1.61 2.88
CA ALA A 44 -4.12 -2.06 2.50
C ALA A 44 -4.70 -1.23 1.34
N MET A 45 -4.53 0.11 1.37
CA MET A 45 -4.95 0.97 0.27
C MET A 45 -4.20 0.72 -1.04
N LEU A 46 -2.89 0.43 -0.98
CA LEU A 46 -2.11 0.11 -2.18
C LEU A 46 -2.45 -1.27 -2.73
N LEU A 47 -2.82 -2.24 -1.88
CA LEU A 47 -3.21 -3.59 -2.31
C LEU A 47 -4.48 -3.63 -3.17
N GLU A 48 -5.25 -2.54 -3.21
CA GLU A 48 -6.38 -2.37 -4.14
C GLU A 48 -5.92 -2.22 -5.60
N LEU A 49 -4.65 -1.87 -5.83
CA LEU A 49 -4.07 -1.80 -7.17
C LEU A 49 -3.88 -3.21 -7.79
N ASP A 50 -3.70 -3.24 -9.11
CA ASP A 50 -3.37 -4.45 -9.83
C ASP A 50 -1.94 -4.91 -9.55
N ILE A 51 -1.68 -6.21 -9.73
CA ILE A 51 -0.38 -6.84 -9.49
C ILE A 51 0.77 -6.12 -10.22
N GLN A 52 0.53 -5.67 -11.46
CA GLN A 52 1.54 -4.97 -12.25
C GLN A 52 1.92 -3.61 -11.65
N ASP A 53 0.95 -2.87 -11.15
CA ASP A 53 1.20 -1.59 -10.50
C ASP A 53 1.94 -1.77 -9.17
N LEU A 54 1.58 -2.80 -8.39
CA LEU A 54 2.25 -3.14 -7.14
C LEU A 54 3.71 -3.52 -7.36
N VAL A 55 4.00 -4.33 -8.38
CA VAL A 55 5.37 -4.65 -8.81
C VAL A 55 6.13 -3.38 -9.15
N LYS A 56 5.52 -2.49 -9.95
CA LYS A 56 6.15 -1.22 -10.33
C LYS A 56 6.48 -0.35 -9.11
N GLN A 57 5.61 -0.30 -8.10
CA GLN A 57 5.91 0.44 -6.86
C GLN A 57 7.13 -0.16 -6.15
N LEU A 58 7.25 -1.48 -6.10
CA LEU A 58 8.38 -2.14 -5.44
C LEU A 58 9.70 -1.95 -6.21
N GLU A 59 9.64 -1.93 -7.54
CA GLU A 59 10.82 -1.74 -8.40
C GLU A 59 11.26 -0.28 -8.52
N ASP A 60 10.33 0.68 -8.37
CA ASP A 60 10.61 2.12 -8.37
C ASP A 60 10.29 2.78 -7.02
N PRO A 61 11.31 3.02 -6.18
CA PRO A 61 11.13 3.68 -4.88
C PRO A 61 10.53 5.09 -4.95
N HIS A 62 10.73 5.81 -6.05
CA HIS A 62 10.16 7.16 -6.21
C HIS A 62 8.65 7.08 -6.42
N GLU A 63 8.20 6.12 -7.21
CA GLU A 63 6.80 5.85 -7.48
C GLU A 63 6.09 5.40 -6.19
N LEU A 64 6.68 4.46 -5.44
CA LEU A 64 6.17 4.06 -4.12
C LEU A 64 6.05 5.24 -3.17
N PHE A 65 7.09 6.08 -3.06
CA PHE A 65 7.06 7.24 -2.18
C PHE A 65 5.96 8.24 -2.57
N SER A 66 5.75 8.45 -3.88
CA SER A 66 4.65 9.29 -4.38
C SER A 66 3.27 8.73 -4.00
N LYS A 67 3.08 7.40 -4.13
CA LYS A 67 1.83 6.75 -3.74
C LYS A 67 1.59 6.76 -2.24
N VAL A 68 2.64 6.56 -1.44
CA VAL A 68 2.56 6.66 0.03
C VAL A 68 2.12 8.06 0.45
N GLN A 69 2.70 9.11 -0.14
CA GLN A 69 2.27 10.48 0.15
C GLN A 69 0.83 10.78 -0.27
N GLN A 70 0.34 10.19 -1.36
CA GLN A 70 -1.07 10.30 -1.75
C GLN A 70 -1.97 9.60 -0.73
N ALA A 71 -1.63 8.37 -0.34
CA ALA A 71 -2.36 7.62 0.67
C ALA A 71 -2.37 8.33 2.04
N GLN A 72 -1.27 8.93 2.45
CA GLN A 72 -1.20 9.75 3.68
C GLN A 72 -2.19 10.91 3.66
N ARG A 73 -2.32 11.64 2.54
CA ARG A 73 -3.30 12.73 2.43
C ARG A 73 -4.72 12.21 2.56
N VAL A 74 -5.04 11.12 1.87
CA VAL A 74 -6.35 10.49 1.94
C VAL A 74 -6.66 10.01 3.37
N LEU A 75 -5.69 9.45 4.09
CA LEU A 75 -5.86 9.05 5.48
C LEU A 75 -6.11 10.24 6.42
N VAL A 76 -5.43 11.37 6.19
CA VAL A 76 -5.67 12.61 6.96
C VAL A 76 -7.06 13.16 6.68
N GLU A 77 -7.48 13.17 5.41
CA GLU A 77 -8.83 13.60 5.00
C GLU A 77 -9.92 12.68 5.57
N ALA A 78 -9.71 11.37 5.53
CA ALA A 78 -10.61 10.39 6.12
C ALA A 78 -10.72 10.57 7.63
N ALA A 79 -9.60 10.72 8.35
CA ALA A 79 -9.61 10.95 9.80
C ALA A 79 -10.30 12.27 10.18
N ALA A 80 -10.15 13.31 9.37
CA ALA A 80 -10.86 14.57 9.54
C ALA A 80 -12.39 14.42 9.33
N ASN A 81 -12.81 13.53 8.43
CA ASN A 81 -14.22 13.27 8.15
C ASN A 81 -14.86 12.25 9.11
N GLU A 82 -14.10 11.28 9.62
CA GLU A 82 -14.54 10.30 10.64
C GLU A 82 -14.97 10.98 11.96
N THR A 83 -14.51 12.21 12.20
CA THR A 83 -14.93 13.03 13.36
C THR A 83 -16.30 13.71 13.14
N ALA A 84 -16.87 13.67 11.93
CA ALA A 84 -18.13 14.33 11.58
C ALA A 84 -19.32 13.35 11.35
N GLU A 85 -19.08 12.04 11.26
CA GLU A 85 -20.12 11.05 10.91
C GLU A 85 -20.59 10.19 12.12
N GLY A 86 -20.17 10.54 13.34
CA GLY A 86 -20.61 9.89 14.58
C GLY A 86 -21.90 10.44 15.22
N GLU A 87 -22.52 11.47 14.63
CA GLU A 87 -23.70 12.17 15.19
C GLU A 87 -24.89 12.17 14.21
N GLN A 88 -25.18 11.08 13.51
CA GLN A 88 -26.44 10.94 12.75
C GLN A 88 -27.01 9.52 12.85
N HIS A 89 -27.35 9.10 14.07
CA HIS A 89 -28.46 8.18 14.32
C HIS A 89 -29.07 8.59 15.67
N GLU A 90 -30.00 9.53 15.63
CA GLU A 90 -31.02 9.75 16.67
C GLU A 90 -32.37 9.30 16.12
#